data_AF-S4PSP0-F1
#
_entry.id   AF-S4PSP0-F1
#
_cell.length_a   1.000
_cell.length_b   1.000
_cell.length_c   1.000
_cell.angle_alpha   90.00
_cell.angle_beta   90.00
_cell.angle_gamma   90.00
#
_symmetry.space_group_name_H-M   'P 1'
#
loop_
_entity.id
_entity.type
_entity.pdbx_description
1 polymer ?
#
loop_
_entity_poly.entity_id
_entity_poly.type
_entity_poly.pdbx_seq_one_letter_code
_entity_poly.pdbx_strand_id
1 'polypeptide(L)' 'MVPDLLSSNLCSLRGGEERLAFSCVWVIDENANVLSTKFHKSVIKSHAAMTYGEAQMAIDEKSRNDEIA' A
#
# COMPACT_ATOMS: atom_id res chain seq x y z
N MET A 1 15.92 -13.96 -8.90
CA MET A 1 15.10 -13.08 -9.77
C MET A 1 14.08 -13.95 -10.45
N VAL A 2 12.80 -13.59 -10.39
CA VAL A 2 11.73 -14.36 -11.04
C VAL A 2 11.49 -13.83 -12.47
N PRO A 3 10.90 -14.63 -13.37
CA PRO A 3 10.53 -14.18 -14.72
C PRO A 3 9.74 -12.86 -14.72
N ASP A 4 9.92 -12.06 -15.76
CA ASP A 4 9.30 -10.73 -15.90
C ASP A 4 7.77 -10.78 -15.73
N LEU A 5 7.12 -11.82 -16.23
CA LEU A 5 5.68 -12.02 -16.07
C LEU A 5 5.27 -12.10 -14.59
N LEU A 6 6.10 -12.72 -13.75
CA LEU A 6 5.84 -12.81 -12.31
C LEU A 6 6.22 -11.51 -11.61
N SER A 7 7.42 -10.95 -11.86
CA SER A 7 7.91 -9.78 -11.14
C SER A 7 7.17 -8.49 -11.50
N SER A 8 7.04 -8.19 -12.78
CA SER A 8 6.55 -6.89 -13.27
C SER A 8 5.03 -6.81 -13.35
N ASN A 9 4.35 -7.96 -13.42
CA ASN A 9 2.90 -8.00 -13.62
C ASN A 9 2.17 -8.72 -12.48
N LEU A 10 2.31 -10.05 -12.37
CA LEU A 10 1.44 -10.86 -11.50
C LEU A 10 1.66 -10.62 -10.01
N CYS A 11 2.91 -10.49 -9.56
CA CYS A 11 3.25 -10.24 -8.17
C CYS A 11 3.40 -8.75 -7.84
N SER A 12 3.40 -7.87 -8.85
CA SER A 12 3.45 -6.42 -8.67
C SER A 12 2.10 -5.89 -8.17
N LEU A 13 2.13 -5.10 -7.11
CA LEU A 13 0.94 -4.46 -6.52
C LEU A 13 0.58 -3.18 -7.27
N ARG A 14 0.12 -3.33 -8.52
CA ARG A 14 -0.22 -2.21 -9.41
C ARG A 14 -1.45 -1.44 -8.90
N GLY A 15 -1.43 -0.12 -9.08
CA GLY A 15 -2.58 0.74 -8.79
C GLY A 15 -3.78 0.40 -9.67
N GLY A 16 -4.98 0.42 -9.09
CA GLY A 16 -6.25 0.16 -9.77
C GLY A 16 -6.56 -1.30 -10.08
N GLU A 17 -5.69 -2.25 -9.74
CA GLU A 17 -5.86 -3.68 -10.05
C GLU A 17 -5.97 -4.53 -8.77
N GLU A 18 -6.82 -5.56 -8.80
CA GLU A 18 -6.88 -6.56 -7.72
C GLU A 18 -5.64 -7.47 -7.77
N ARG A 19 -5.05 -7.71 -6.60
CA ARG A 19 -3.84 -8.50 -6.43
C ARG A 19 -3.88 -9.33 -5.15
N LEU A 20 -3.30 -10.52 -5.22
CA LEU A 20 -3.03 -11.35 -4.05
C LEU A 20 -1.85 -10.76 -3.28
N ALA A 21 -1.96 -10.72 -1.96
CA ALA A 21 -0.90 -10.28 -1.06
C ALA A 21 -0.80 -11.19 0.17
N PHE A 22 0.32 -11.11 0.85
CA PHE A 22 0.45 -11.58 2.23
C PHE A 22 0.54 -10.33 3.11
N SER A 23 -0.49 -10.10 3.92
CA SER A 23 -0.62 -8.88 4.70
C SER A 23 -0.13 -9.07 6.13
N CYS A 24 0.57 -8.06 6.62
CA CYS A 24 0.90 -7.85 8.02
C CYS A 24 0.11 -6.63 8.50
N VAL A 25 -0.84 -6.83 9.42
CA VAL A 25 -1.70 -5.77 9.94
C VAL A 25 -1.38 -5.54 11.41
N TRP A 26 -1.04 -4.31 11.76
CA TRP A 26 -0.68 -3.89 13.12
C TRP A 26 -1.70 -2.92 13.68
N VAL A 27 -1.91 -3.02 15.00
CA VAL A 27 -2.52 -1.96 15.80
C VAL A 27 -1.41 -1.34 16.61
N ILE A 28 -1.21 -0.03 16.46
CA ILE A 28 -0.14 0.73 17.11
C ILE A 28 -0.73 1.92 17.89
N ASP A 29 -0.06 2.35 18.96
CA ASP A 29 -0.39 3.60 19.66
C ASP A 29 0.33 4.82 19.06
N GLU A 30 0.05 6.01 19.60
CA GLU A 30 0.64 7.29 19.15
C GLU A 30 2.17 7.35 19.33
N ASN A 31 2.72 6.50 20.21
CA ASN A 31 4.17 6.39 20.45
C ASN A 31 4.80 5.27 19.61
N ALA A 32 4.06 4.73 18.63
CA ALA A 32 4.45 3.62 17.78
C ALA A 32 4.72 2.28 18.52
N ASN A 33 4.15 2.09 19.71
CA ASN A 33 4.18 0.79 20.37
C ASN A 33 3.18 -0.16 19.70
N VAL A 34 3.60 -1.40 19.43
CA VAL A 34 2.73 -2.42 18.83
C VAL A 34 1.81 -3.03 19.88
N LEU A 35 0.51 -2.82 19.71
CA LEU A 35 -0.53 -3.36 20.59
C LEU A 35 -0.98 -4.76 20.15
N SER A 36 -1.05 -5.03 18.83
CA SER A 36 -1.36 -6.37 18.30
C SER A 36 -0.91 -6.55 16.85
N THR A 37 -0.77 -7.80 16.42
CA THR A 37 -0.34 -8.16 15.05
C THR A 37 -1.20 -9.28 14.46
N LYS A 38 -1.46 -9.23 13.15
CA LYS A 38 -2.15 -10.27 12.39
C LYS A 38 -1.42 -10.52 11.06
N PHE A 39 -1.30 -11.80 10.71
CA PHE A 39 -0.65 -12.25 9.48
C PHE A 39 -1.59 -13.16 8.71
N HIS A 40 -1.88 -12.82 7.46
CA HIS A 40 -2.76 -13.63 6.62
C HIS A 40 -2.56 -13.36 5.13
N LYS A 41 -2.96 -14.33 4.30
CA LYS A 41 -3.15 -14.09 2.87
C LYS A 41 -4.37 -13.18 2.66
N SER A 42 -4.32 -12.34 1.63
CA SER A 42 -5.33 -11.34 1.35
C SER A 42 -5.48 -11.08 -0.15
N VAL A 43 -6.60 -10.43 -0.51
CA VAL A 43 -6.81 -9.79 -1.81
C VAL A 43 -6.88 -8.29 -1.54
N ILE A 44 -6.11 -7.49 -2.27
CA ILE A 44 -6.09 -6.04 -2.15
C ILE A 44 -6.26 -5.39 -3.53
N LYS A 45 -6.66 -4.12 -3.53
CA LYS A 45 -6.64 -3.25 -4.72
C LYS A 45 -5.95 -1.96 -4.34
N SER A 46 -4.69 -1.77 -4.75
CA SER A 46 -3.98 -0.53 -4.46
C SER A 46 -4.69 0.62 -5.15
N HIS A 47 -5.01 1.71 -4.45
CA HIS A 47 -5.74 2.82 -5.06
C HIS A 47 -4.85 3.58 -6.07
N ALA A 48 -3.58 3.78 -5.73
CA ALA A 48 -2.61 4.48 -6.57
C ALA A 48 -1.20 3.87 -6.43
N ALA A 49 -0.36 4.09 -7.44
CA ALA A 49 1.07 3.85 -7.37
C ALA A 49 1.78 5.20 -7.49
N MET A 50 2.43 5.64 -6.42
CA MET A 50 2.99 6.98 -6.32
C MET A 50 4.51 6.92 -6.23
N THR A 51 5.17 7.85 -6.90
CA THR A 51 6.57 8.20 -6.63
C THR A 51 6.68 8.94 -5.29
N TYR A 52 7.89 9.01 -4.73
CA TYR A 52 8.13 9.75 -3.49
C TYR A 52 7.71 11.22 -3.59
N GLY A 53 7.96 11.88 -4.73
CA GLY A 53 7.57 13.27 -4.93
C GLY A 53 6.05 13.45 -4.93
N GLU A 54 5.33 12.58 -5.62
CA GLU A 54 3.86 12.59 -5.65
C GLU A 54 3.27 12.36 -4.26
N ALA A 55 3.84 11.43 -3.48
CA ALA A 55 3.40 11.16 -2.11
C ALA A 55 3.62 12.36 -1.18
N GLN A 56 4.78 13.02 -1.27
CA GLN A 56 5.07 14.19 -0.43
C GLN A 56 4.15 15.37 -0.78
N MET A 57 3.93 15.64 -2.06
CA MET A 57 2.99 16.67 -2.49
C MET A 57 1.57 16.41 -1.97
N ALA A 58 1.14 15.14 -1.93
CA ALA A 58 -0.15 14.76 -1.38
C ALA A 58 -0.28 15.08 0.12
N ILE A 59 0.79 14.87 0.90
CA ILE A 59 0.82 15.16 2.34
C ILE A 59 0.83 16.68 2.60
N ASP A 60 1.55 17.44 1.78
CA ASP A 60 1.74 18.88 2.00
C ASP A 60 0.55 19.75 1.55
N GLU A 61 -0.28 19.24 0.63
CA GLU A 61 -1.41 19.97 0.06
C GLU A 61 -2.61 20.03 1.03
N LYS A 62 -2.67 21.09 1.83
CA LYS A 62 -3.70 21.30 2.87
C LYS A 62 -5.15 21.43 2.38
N SER A 63 -5.35 21.71 1.10
CA SER A 63 -6.69 21.83 0.47
C SER A 63 -7.16 20.52 -0.16
N ARG A 64 -6.33 19.47 -0.12
CA ARG A 64 -6.64 18.20 -0.75
C ARG A 64 -7.71 17.48 0.07
N ASN A 65 -8.78 17.08 -0.63
CA ASN A 65 -9.95 16.42 -0.06
C ASN A 65 -10.45 15.37 -1.07
N ASP A 66 -9.53 14.59 -1.63
CA ASP A 66 -9.83 13.54 -2.60
C ASP A 66 -9.98 12.19 -1.89
N GLU A 67 -10.59 11.21 -2.57
CA GLU A 67 -10.82 9.85 -2.01
C GLU A 67 -9.52 9.07 -1.71
N ILE A 68 -8.36 9.66 -2.03
CA ILE A 68 -7.02 9.11 -1.77
C ILE A 68 -6.45 9.65 -0.44
N ALA A 69 -6.88 10.86 -0.02
CA ALA A 69 -6.43 11.55 1.19
C ALA A 69 -7.23 11.17 2.44
#